data_AF-A0A5J5CW48-F1
#
_entry.id   AF-A0A5J5CW48-F1
#
_cell.length_a   1.000
_cell.length_b   1.000
_cell.length_c   1.000
_cell.angle_alpha   90.00
_cell.angle_beta   90.00
_cell.angle_gamma   90.00
#
_symmetry.space_group_name_H-M   'P 1'
#
loop_
_entity.id
_entity.type
_entity.pdbx_description
1 polymer ?
#
loop_
_entity_poly.entity_id
_entity_poly.type
_entity_poly.pdbx_seq_one_letter_code
_entity_poly.pdbx_strand_id
1 'polypeptide(L)'
;MISLLETLWSVRIRNLRRGKTLPGGQNNSAKMSDVPDNANEHCPGTESEQAGKTSSCQGCPNQKICASGATKAPDPAIAEIGVKLSTVKHKILVLSGKGGVGKSTFSAHLAHALASDSTKEVHQSGSGWSPVYVDDNLAVMSIGFLLSSPDDAVIWRGPKKNGMIKQFLRDVDWGELDYLIVDTPPGTSDEHLSIVQYLSSTHVDGAVIITTPQEVSLQDVRKEIRFCQKVKLPIIGVVENMSGFVCPTCKNTSQIFPPTTGGAERMCADLDLPLLGKVPLDPRIARSCDEGKSFLNEVPDSPAAKVYLSIVQSIKDYCSNRVTEEQRSA
;
A
#
# COMPACT_ATOMS: atom_id res chain seq x y z
N MET A 1 -23.06 2.58 -0.63
CA MET A 1 -21.87 3.30 -1.14
C MET A 1 -20.71 2.85 -0.29
N ILE A 2 -19.94 1.89 -0.80
CA ILE A 2 -19.05 1.01 -0.02
C ILE A 2 -17.86 1.82 0.49
N SER A 3 -17.81 2.00 1.81
CA SER A 3 -16.66 2.51 2.53
C SER A 3 -15.55 1.45 2.53
N LEU A 4 -14.70 1.47 1.51
CA LEU A 4 -13.44 0.73 1.45
C LEU A 4 -12.46 1.30 2.49
N LEU A 5 -12.69 0.95 3.76
CA LEU A 5 -11.68 1.03 4.81
C LEU A 5 -10.84 -0.26 4.74
N GLU A 6 -9.56 -0.09 4.38
CA GLU A 6 -8.46 -1.04 4.61
C GLU A 6 -8.69 -2.46 4.06
N THR A 7 -8.49 -2.63 2.74
CA THR A 7 -8.42 -3.96 2.12
C THR A 7 -6.97 -4.32 1.82
N LEU A 8 -6.53 -5.52 2.20
CA LEU A 8 -5.25 -6.08 1.80
C LEU A 8 -5.50 -7.05 0.65
N TRP A 9 -4.94 -6.74 -0.52
CA TRP A 9 -5.03 -7.60 -1.69
C TRP A 9 -3.75 -8.43 -1.77
N SER A 10 -3.85 -9.74 -1.92
CA SER A 10 -2.68 -10.63 -1.94
C SER A 10 -2.66 -11.43 -3.23
N VAL A 11 -1.65 -11.22 -4.06
CA VAL A 11 -1.54 -11.89 -5.35
C VAL A 11 -0.54 -13.02 -5.26
N ARG A 12 -1.03 -14.24 -5.47
CA ARG A 12 -0.20 -15.43 -5.38
C ARG A 12 0.18 -15.91 -6.77
N ILE A 13 1.46 -15.87 -7.04
CA ILE A 13 2.06 -16.43 -8.24
C ILE A 13 3.35 -17.12 -7.73
N ARG A 14 3.85 -18.21 -8.32
CA ARG A 14 5.18 -18.78 -7.99
C ARG A 14 5.84 -19.65 -9.08
N ASN A 15 7.16 -19.49 -9.25
CA ASN A 15 8.03 -20.53 -9.83
C ASN A 15 9.39 -20.59 -9.10
N LEU A 16 9.97 -21.80 -9.06
CA LEU A 16 11.05 -22.27 -8.17
C LEU A 16 12.47 -21.96 -8.69
N ARG A 17 13.39 -21.61 -7.77
CA ARG A 17 14.78 -22.15 -7.69
C ARG A 17 15.42 -21.81 -6.33
N ARG A 18 15.90 -22.84 -5.62
CA ARG A 18 16.54 -22.79 -4.29
C ARG A 18 18.03 -22.44 -4.39
N GLY A 19 18.54 -21.68 -3.41
CA GLY A 19 19.98 -21.62 -3.13
C GLY A 19 20.45 -20.62 -2.07
N LYS A 20 20.40 -21.03 -0.79
CA LYS A 20 21.35 -20.77 0.32
C LYS A 20 21.53 -19.38 1.00
N THR A 21 21.35 -19.43 2.32
CA THR A 21 22.04 -18.76 3.48
C THR A 21 22.22 -17.24 3.56
N LEU A 22 21.69 -16.68 4.66
CA LEU A 22 21.77 -15.28 5.11
C LEU A 22 23.05 -14.99 5.92
N PRO A 23 23.66 -13.79 5.82
CA PRO A 23 24.40 -13.18 6.92
C PRO A 23 23.66 -11.96 7.50
N GLY A 24 23.94 -11.68 8.78
CA GLY A 24 23.20 -10.77 9.65
C GLY A 24 23.30 -9.27 9.33
N GLY A 25 22.18 -8.57 9.54
CA GLY A 25 22.04 -7.13 9.34
C GLY A 25 22.53 -6.31 10.54
N GLN A 26 23.21 -5.20 10.24
CA GLN A 26 23.52 -4.12 11.18
C GLN A 26 22.40 -3.07 11.16
N ASN A 27 21.90 -2.74 12.35
CA ASN A 27 20.90 -1.70 12.59
C ASN A 27 21.52 -0.30 12.48
N ASN A 28 20.91 0.57 11.66
CA ASN A 28 21.07 2.02 11.78
C ASN A 28 19.69 2.68 11.65
N SER A 29 19.02 2.91 12.79
CA SER A 29 17.77 3.65 12.87
C SER A 29 18.04 5.16 12.87
N ALA A 30 17.38 5.89 11.96
CA ALA A 30 17.33 7.34 11.99
C ALA A 30 16.10 7.76 12.80
N LYS A 31 16.30 8.57 13.86
CA LYS A 31 15.24 9.03 14.79
C LYS A 31 14.29 10.03 14.11
N MET A 32 12.99 9.75 14.17
CA MET A 32 11.87 10.62 13.75
C MET A 32 11.13 11.16 14.98
N SER A 33 10.38 12.26 14.82
CA SER A 33 9.68 12.91 15.95
C SER A 33 8.52 12.08 16.48
N ASP A 34 8.58 11.79 17.76
CA ASP A 34 7.84 10.83 18.59
C ASP A 34 6.86 11.50 19.57
N VAL A 35 6.48 12.74 19.27
CA VAL A 35 5.63 13.61 20.09
C VAL A 35 4.16 13.48 19.62
N PRO A 36 3.23 12.99 20.47
CA PRO A 36 1.81 12.88 20.13
C PRO A 36 1.14 14.25 19.88
N ASP A 37 0.13 14.30 19.01
CA ASP A 37 -0.57 15.54 18.63
C ASP A 37 -1.29 16.25 19.79
N ASN A 38 -1.62 15.52 20.86
CA ASN A 38 -2.24 16.05 22.08
C ASN A 38 -1.25 16.29 23.22
N ALA A 39 0.05 16.24 22.93
CA ALA A 39 1.09 16.48 23.90
C ALA A 39 1.18 17.99 24.24
N ASN A 40 1.68 18.29 25.44
CA ASN A 40 1.97 19.68 25.79
C ASN A 40 3.13 20.22 24.96
N GLU A 41 3.21 21.56 24.83
CA GLU A 41 4.22 22.26 24.01
C GLU A 41 5.67 21.87 24.34
N HIS A 42 5.91 21.29 25.53
CA HIS A 42 7.24 20.93 26.03
C HIS A 42 7.42 19.41 26.22
N CYS A 43 6.64 18.60 25.49
CA CYS A 43 6.77 17.15 25.54
C CYS A 43 8.12 16.72 24.97
N PRO A 44 8.93 15.95 25.73
CA PRO A 44 10.24 15.50 25.25
C PRO A 44 10.15 14.44 24.14
N GLY A 45 8.96 13.90 23.85
CA GLY A 45 8.76 12.74 22.97
C GLY A 45 8.69 11.42 23.75
N THR A 46 7.98 10.42 23.21
CA THR A 46 7.78 9.11 23.86
C THR A 46 8.98 8.15 23.79
N GLU A 47 9.85 8.32 22.80
CA GLU A 47 11.14 7.64 22.58
C GLU A 47 12.34 8.39 23.20
N SER A 48 12.15 9.63 23.68
CA SER A 48 13.21 10.40 24.36
C SER A 48 13.72 9.74 25.65
N GLU A 49 15.01 9.90 25.95
CA GLU A 49 15.58 9.45 27.23
C GLU A 49 14.98 10.16 28.45
N GLN A 50 14.40 11.33 28.20
CA GLN A 50 13.77 12.19 29.18
C GLN A 50 12.25 11.98 29.26
N ALA A 51 11.69 11.07 28.44
CA ALA A 51 10.27 10.71 28.46
C ALA A 51 9.85 10.21 29.84
N GLY A 52 8.82 10.84 30.43
CA GLY A 52 8.32 10.52 31.77
C GLY A 52 9.20 11.02 32.93
N LYS A 53 10.34 11.65 32.64
CA LYS A 53 11.34 12.11 33.63
C LYS A 53 11.43 13.64 33.75
N THR A 54 11.03 14.40 32.73
CA THR A 54 11.05 15.88 32.79
C THR A 54 9.90 16.46 33.62
N SER A 55 10.07 17.70 34.05
CA SER A 55 9.00 18.49 34.69
C SER A 55 7.77 18.60 33.78
N SER A 56 7.95 18.71 32.47
CA SER A 56 6.88 18.71 31.48
C SER A 56 6.03 17.43 31.48
N CYS A 57 6.53 16.31 32.01
CA CYS A 57 5.78 15.07 32.12
C CYS A 57 4.95 14.96 33.42
N GLN A 58 5.11 15.88 34.37
CA GLN A 58 4.35 15.83 35.63
C GLN A 58 2.85 16.04 35.39
N GLY A 59 2.03 15.13 35.89
CA GLY A 59 0.58 15.15 35.69
C GLY A 59 0.13 14.56 34.34
N CYS A 60 1.06 14.12 33.48
CA CYS A 60 0.73 13.39 32.27
C CYS A 60 0.21 11.98 32.62
N PRO A 61 -0.97 11.55 32.10
CA PRO A 61 -1.47 10.20 32.32
C PRO A 61 -0.50 9.08 31.92
N ASN A 62 0.38 9.36 30.94
CA ASN A 62 1.35 8.40 30.40
C ASN A 62 2.74 8.49 31.05
N GLN A 63 2.94 9.34 32.06
CA GLN A 63 4.25 9.60 32.68
C GLN A 63 4.98 8.31 33.12
N LYS A 64 4.28 7.43 33.85
CA LYS A 64 4.86 6.18 34.37
C LYS A 64 5.27 5.21 33.25
N ILE A 65 4.51 5.16 32.17
CA ILE A 65 4.77 4.28 31.01
C ILE A 65 5.95 4.81 30.20
N CYS A 66 6.05 6.12 30.01
CA CYS A 66 7.21 6.74 29.37
C CYS A 66 8.47 6.56 30.24
N ALA A 67 8.36 6.73 31.57
CA ALA A 67 9.48 6.60 32.49
C ALA A 67 10.03 5.17 32.59
N SER A 68 9.18 4.15 32.39
CA SER A 68 9.59 2.74 32.39
C SER A 68 10.38 2.34 31.13
N GLY A 69 10.41 3.20 30.10
CA GLY A 69 11.04 2.88 28.81
C GLY A 69 10.25 1.85 27.99
N ALA A 70 9.04 1.48 28.41
CA ALA A 70 8.17 0.56 27.65
C ALA A 70 7.80 1.12 26.26
N THR A 71 7.81 2.45 26.12
CA THR A 71 7.62 3.15 24.83
C THR A 71 8.84 3.06 23.89
N LYS A 72 10.01 2.66 24.39
CA LYS A 72 11.25 2.56 23.60
C LYS A 72 11.50 1.18 23.01
N ALA A 73 10.87 0.14 23.55
CA ALA A 73 11.01 -1.20 23.00
C ALA A 73 10.25 -1.26 21.67
N PRO A 74 10.89 -1.64 20.55
CA PRO A 74 10.16 -1.87 19.31
C PRO A 74 9.09 -2.94 19.57
N ASP A 75 7.88 -2.70 19.07
CA ASP A 75 6.76 -3.63 19.20
C ASP A 75 7.23 -5.03 18.77
N PRO A 76 7.18 -6.06 19.66
CA PRO A 76 7.63 -7.41 19.33
C PRO A 76 7.01 -7.96 18.04
N ALA A 77 5.81 -7.49 17.69
CA ALA A 77 5.14 -7.87 16.46
C ALA A 77 5.89 -7.46 15.19
N ILE A 78 6.75 -6.43 15.23
CA ILE A 78 7.59 -6.06 14.08
C ILE A 78 8.51 -7.24 13.70
N ALA A 79 9.13 -7.90 14.68
CA ALA A 79 9.96 -9.07 14.41
C ALA A 79 9.13 -10.28 13.94
N GLU A 80 7.96 -10.50 14.55
CA GLU A 80 7.04 -11.58 14.16
C GLU A 80 6.53 -11.39 12.72
N ILE A 81 6.15 -10.17 12.33
CA ILE A 81 5.76 -9.80 10.97
C ILE A 81 6.92 -10.01 10.00
N GLY A 82 8.14 -9.65 10.43
CA GLY A 82 9.37 -9.91 9.67
C GLY A 82 9.52 -11.38 9.27
N VAL A 83 9.32 -12.28 10.24
CA VAL A 83 9.34 -13.73 9.99
C VAL A 83 8.15 -14.17 9.15
N LYS A 84 6.93 -13.72 9.49
CA LYS A 84 5.70 -14.14 8.80
C LYS A 84 5.68 -13.76 7.32
N LEU A 85 6.21 -12.58 6.98
CA LEU A 85 6.23 -12.05 5.62
C LEU A 85 7.55 -12.34 4.88
N SER A 86 8.45 -13.16 5.45
CA SER A 86 9.69 -13.57 4.81
C SER A 86 9.49 -14.40 3.53
N THR A 87 8.33 -15.05 3.40
CA THR A 87 7.88 -15.84 2.25
C THR A 87 7.22 -15.00 1.15
N VAL A 88 7.05 -13.70 1.37
CA VAL A 88 6.48 -12.75 0.40
C VAL A 88 7.61 -12.07 -0.35
N LYS A 89 7.73 -12.34 -1.66
CA LYS A 89 8.81 -11.81 -2.50
C LYS A 89 8.73 -10.29 -2.67
N HIS A 90 7.56 -9.80 -3.12
CA HIS A 90 7.36 -8.39 -3.37
C HIS A 90 6.22 -7.84 -2.51
N LYS A 91 6.42 -6.65 -1.92
CA LYS A 91 5.43 -5.94 -1.10
C LYS A 91 5.27 -4.53 -1.66
N ILE A 92 4.07 -4.25 -2.18
CA ILE A 92 3.74 -3.01 -2.86
C ILE A 92 2.63 -2.31 -2.09
N LEU A 93 2.83 -1.04 -1.76
CA LEU A 93 1.79 -0.20 -1.17
C LEU A 93 1.10 0.59 -2.27
N VAL A 94 -0.23 0.65 -2.27
CA VAL A 94 -1.00 1.51 -3.17
C VAL A 94 -1.54 2.68 -2.35
N LEU A 95 -1.07 3.88 -2.66
CA LEU A 95 -1.34 5.09 -1.90
C LEU A 95 -2.20 6.07 -2.73
N SER A 96 -2.91 6.97 -2.06
CA SER A 96 -3.61 8.08 -2.74
C SER A 96 -3.81 9.25 -1.78
N GLY A 97 -3.62 10.48 -2.25
CA GLY A 97 -3.80 11.66 -1.39
C GLY A 97 -5.26 11.96 -1.00
N LYS A 98 -6.24 11.44 -1.75
CA LYS A 98 -7.67 11.68 -1.49
C LYS A 98 -8.55 10.50 -1.87
N GLY A 99 -9.73 10.45 -1.26
CA GLY A 99 -10.78 9.47 -1.61
C GLY A 99 -11.31 9.69 -3.03
N GLY A 100 -11.81 8.61 -3.65
CA GLY A 100 -12.51 8.68 -4.94
C GLY A 100 -11.63 8.75 -6.19
N VAL A 101 -10.30 8.70 -6.08
CA VAL A 101 -9.39 8.64 -7.25
C VAL A 101 -9.36 7.27 -7.95
N GLY A 102 -10.09 6.28 -7.42
CA GLY A 102 -10.09 4.91 -7.94
C GLY A 102 -8.91 4.06 -7.47
N LYS A 103 -8.30 4.39 -6.32
CA LYS A 103 -7.19 3.62 -5.71
C LYS A 103 -7.53 2.14 -5.55
N SER A 104 -8.63 1.80 -4.87
CA SER A 104 -9.01 0.41 -4.63
C SER A 104 -9.39 -0.34 -5.91
N THR A 105 -10.03 0.35 -6.87
CA THR A 105 -10.28 -0.17 -8.22
C THR A 105 -8.97 -0.53 -8.93
N PHE A 106 -7.98 0.36 -8.86
CA PHE A 106 -6.66 0.11 -9.41
C PHE A 106 -5.98 -1.07 -8.70
N SER A 107 -6.01 -1.13 -7.37
CA SER A 107 -5.45 -2.23 -6.56
C SER A 107 -6.03 -3.58 -6.97
N ALA A 108 -7.36 -3.67 -7.16
CA ALA A 108 -8.02 -4.90 -7.60
C ALA A 108 -7.60 -5.31 -9.02
N HIS A 109 -7.50 -4.37 -9.97
CA HIS A 109 -7.08 -4.69 -11.34
C HIS A 109 -5.59 -5.02 -11.44
N LEU A 110 -4.72 -4.33 -10.68
CA LEU A 110 -3.33 -4.72 -10.53
C LEU A 110 -3.23 -6.15 -9.99
N ALA A 111 -4.05 -6.49 -8.99
CA ALA A 111 -4.07 -7.81 -8.41
C ALA A 111 -4.47 -8.91 -9.42
N HIS A 112 -5.56 -8.70 -10.15
CA HIS A 112 -5.98 -9.60 -11.23
C HIS A 112 -4.95 -9.71 -12.36
N ALA A 113 -4.32 -8.61 -12.76
CA ALA A 113 -3.31 -8.60 -13.83
C ALA A 113 -2.05 -9.36 -13.46
N LEU A 114 -1.65 -9.27 -12.19
CA LEU A 114 -0.53 -10.03 -11.67
C LEU A 114 -0.92 -11.52 -11.57
N ALA A 115 -2.13 -11.84 -11.10
CA ALA A 115 -2.60 -13.22 -10.97
C ALA A 115 -2.77 -13.99 -12.30
N SER A 116 -3.05 -13.29 -13.41
CA SER A 116 -3.31 -13.91 -14.72
C SER A 116 -2.07 -14.45 -15.45
N ASP A 117 -0.89 -14.37 -14.84
CA ASP A 117 0.35 -14.93 -15.37
C ASP A 117 0.34 -16.47 -15.28
N SER A 118 0.11 -17.13 -16.41
CA SER A 118 -0.20 -18.57 -16.55
C SER A 118 0.96 -19.54 -16.24
N THR A 119 2.10 -19.04 -15.78
CA THR A 119 3.34 -19.81 -15.63
C THR A 119 3.53 -20.48 -14.26
N LYS A 120 2.50 -20.52 -13.40
CA LYS A 120 2.70 -20.70 -11.94
C LYS A 120 1.53 -21.43 -11.23
N GLU A 121 1.84 -22.31 -10.26
CA GLU A 121 0.91 -23.28 -9.60
C GLU A 121 0.69 -23.08 -8.07
N VAL A 122 -0.33 -23.78 -7.53
CA VAL A 122 -1.08 -23.53 -6.26
C VAL A 122 -0.58 -24.32 -5.03
N HIS A 123 -0.83 -23.79 -3.82
CA HIS A 123 -0.59 -24.47 -2.52
C HIS A 123 -1.68 -24.11 -1.48
N GLN A 124 -2.06 -25.01 -0.57
CA GLN A 124 -2.92 -24.71 0.59
C GLN A 124 -2.12 -24.72 1.90
N SER A 125 -2.52 -23.91 2.89
CA SER A 125 -1.94 -23.87 4.24
C SER A 125 -3.03 -23.88 5.31
N GLY A 126 -2.70 -24.35 6.50
CA GLY A 126 -3.65 -24.70 7.57
C GLY A 126 -3.42 -24.03 8.92
N SER A 127 -2.79 -22.84 9.00
CA SER A 127 -2.57 -22.19 10.31
C SER A 127 -2.58 -20.66 10.28
N GLY A 128 -3.74 -20.07 10.62
CA GLY A 128 -3.97 -18.64 10.77
C GLY A 128 -5.33 -18.21 10.20
N TRP A 129 -5.57 -16.90 10.05
CA TRP A 129 -6.68 -16.44 9.22
C TRP A 129 -6.37 -16.81 7.76
N SER A 130 -7.28 -17.55 7.14
CA SER A 130 -7.14 -17.94 5.73
C SER A 130 -7.72 -16.83 4.84
N PRO A 131 -6.97 -16.32 3.85
CA PRO A 131 -7.51 -15.33 2.93
C PRO A 131 -8.57 -15.95 2.01
N VAL A 132 -9.48 -15.12 1.50
CA VAL A 132 -10.52 -15.53 0.55
C VAL A 132 -9.91 -15.61 -0.83
N TYR A 133 -10.01 -16.77 -1.49
CA TYR A 133 -9.51 -16.94 -2.86
C TYR A 133 -10.57 -16.47 -3.87
N VAL A 134 -10.21 -15.49 -4.69
CA VAL A 134 -11.02 -14.98 -5.82
C VAL A 134 -10.81 -15.84 -7.06
N ASP A 135 -9.60 -16.36 -7.21
CA ASP A 135 -9.16 -17.29 -8.25
C ASP A 135 -8.04 -18.16 -7.66
N ASP A 136 -7.57 -19.17 -8.38
CA ASP A 136 -6.51 -20.08 -7.92
C ASP A 136 -5.22 -19.34 -7.51
N ASN A 137 -4.95 -18.21 -8.15
CA ASN A 137 -3.75 -17.36 -8.00
C ASN A 137 -4.03 -15.99 -7.34
N LEU A 138 -5.24 -15.76 -6.83
CA LEU A 138 -5.61 -14.48 -6.25
C LEU A 138 -6.33 -14.66 -4.93
N ALA A 139 -5.77 -14.09 -3.87
CA ALA A 139 -6.35 -14.10 -2.55
C ALA A 139 -6.58 -12.67 -2.04
N VAL A 140 -7.59 -12.47 -1.20
CA VAL A 140 -7.91 -11.17 -0.62
C VAL A 140 -8.23 -11.31 0.86
N MET A 141 -7.81 -10.31 1.64
CA MET A 141 -8.19 -10.16 3.03
C MET A 141 -8.71 -8.73 3.24
N SER A 142 -9.89 -8.59 3.82
CA SER A 142 -10.52 -7.29 4.05
C SER A 142 -11.13 -7.26 5.43
N ILE A 143 -11.17 -6.06 6.04
CA ILE A 143 -11.97 -5.83 7.25
C ILE A 143 -13.43 -6.19 7.02
N GLY A 144 -13.94 -6.01 5.80
CA GLY A 144 -15.33 -6.34 5.46
C GLY A 144 -15.71 -7.79 5.77
N PHE A 145 -14.75 -8.73 5.75
CA PHE A 145 -14.99 -10.13 6.11
C PHE A 145 -15.09 -10.38 7.62
N LEU A 146 -14.64 -9.42 8.43
CA LEU A 146 -14.65 -9.50 9.90
C LEU A 146 -15.87 -8.78 10.49
N LEU A 147 -16.66 -8.08 9.66
CA LEU A 147 -17.89 -7.43 10.09
C LEU A 147 -19.02 -8.46 10.18
N SER A 148 -19.90 -8.26 11.15
CA SER A 148 -21.07 -9.12 11.34
C SER A 148 -22.09 -8.95 10.22
N SER A 149 -22.16 -7.75 9.65
CA SER A 149 -22.99 -7.40 8.51
C SER A 149 -22.25 -6.51 7.51
N PRO A 150 -22.50 -6.65 6.18
CA PRO A 150 -22.00 -5.73 5.16
C PRO A 150 -22.42 -4.27 5.36
N ASP A 151 -23.52 -4.04 6.08
CA ASP A 151 -24.06 -2.71 6.36
C ASP A 151 -23.49 -2.07 7.63
N ASP A 152 -22.63 -2.78 8.38
CA ASP A 152 -22.05 -2.27 9.61
C ASP A 152 -21.07 -1.11 9.32
N ALA A 153 -21.36 0.06 9.90
CA ALA A 153 -20.45 1.20 9.81
C ALA A 153 -19.19 0.95 10.64
N VAL A 154 -18.03 0.93 9.99
CA VAL A 154 -16.73 0.78 10.65
C VAL A 154 -16.30 2.11 11.27
N ILE A 155 -16.68 2.35 12.54
CA ILE A 155 -16.22 3.53 13.30
C ILE A 155 -15.13 3.09 14.28
N TRP A 156 -13.89 3.03 13.80
CA TRP A 156 -12.75 2.61 14.61
C TRP A 156 -11.84 3.79 14.95
N ARG A 157 -11.48 3.91 16.23
CA ARG A 157 -10.47 4.86 16.71
C ARG A 157 -9.07 4.38 16.34
N GLY A 158 -8.12 5.30 16.16
CA GLY A 158 -6.75 5.03 15.69
C GLY A 158 -6.07 3.77 16.27
N PRO A 159 -6.04 3.56 17.61
CA PRO A 159 -5.43 2.37 18.19
C PRO A 159 -6.04 1.05 17.72
N LYS A 160 -7.35 1.03 17.45
CA LYS A 160 -8.04 -0.16 16.95
C LYS A 160 -7.67 -0.42 15.49
N LYS A 161 -7.58 0.60 14.65
CA LYS A 161 -7.10 0.47 13.26
C LYS A 161 -5.66 -0.04 13.20
N ASN A 162 -4.77 0.55 13.99
CA ASN A 162 -3.36 0.11 14.06
C ASN A 162 -3.25 -1.35 14.51
N GLY A 163 -4.05 -1.75 15.51
CA GLY A 163 -4.15 -3.13 15.95
C GLY A 163 -4.61 -4.08 14.83
N MET A 164 -5.50 -3.63 13.95
CA MET A 164 -6.01 -4.44 12.84
C MET A 164 -4.99 -4.57 11.72
N ILE A 165 -4.30 -3.49 11.36
CA ILE A 165 -3.16 -3.54 10.43
C ILE A 165 -2.12 -4.54 10.93
N LYS A 166 -1.76 -4.47 12.21
CA LYS A 166 -0.84 -5.40 12.87
C LYS A 166 -1.34 -6.86 12.78
N GLN A 167 -2.61 -7.10 13.12
CA GLN A 167 -3.20 -8.43 13.03
C GLN A 167 -3.20 -8.97 11.60
N PHE A 168 -3.51 -8.15 10.60
CA PHE A 168 -3.47 -8.61 9.22
C PHE A 168 -2.07 -9.02 8.75
N LEU A 169 -1.05 -8.25 9.14
CA LEU A 169 0.33 -8.56 8.76
C LEU A 169 0.89 -9.77 9.51
N ARG A 170 0.44 -10.01 10.75
CA ARG A 170 0.97 -11.05 11.62
C ARG A 170 0.17 -12.37 11.57
N ASP A 171 -1.16 -12.28 11.61
CA ASP A 171 -2.06 -13.40 11.91
C ASP A 171 -2.64 -14.04 10.63
N VAL A 172 -2.59 -13.36 9.49
CA VAL A 172 -3.03 -13.91 8.20
C VAL A 172 -1.98 -14.86 7.66
N ASP A 173 -2.42 -16.05 7.25
CA ASP A 173 -1.55 -17.06 6.68
C ASP A 173 -1.45 -16.91 5.16
N TRP A 174 -0.60 -15.98 4.72
CA TRP A 174 -0.35 -15.74 3.30
C TRP A 174 0.38 -16.88 2.60
N GLY A 175 1.02 -17.78 3.37
CA GLY A 175 1.88 -18.83 2.82
C GLY A 175 3.00 -18.25 1.98
N GLU A 176 3.15 -18.73 0.76
CA GLU A 176 4.22 -18.35 -0.16
C GLU A 176 3.65 -17.49 -1.29
N LEU A 177 4.14 -16.25 -1.42
CA LEU A 177 3.50 -15.21 -2.21
C LEU A 177 4.53 -14.46 -3.08
N ASP A 178 4.19 -14.25 -4.36
CA ASP A 178 5.01 -13.39 -5.23
C ASP A 178 4.76 -11.90 -4.94
N TYR A 179 3.51 -11.46 -4.79
CA TYR A 179 3.18 -10.04 -4.55
C TYR A 179 2.11 -9.85 -3.46
N LEU A 180 2.43 -9.08 -2.42
CA LEU A 180 1.46 -8.53 -1.48
C LEU A 180 1.14 -7.07 -1.88
N ILE A 181 -0.12 -6.78 -2.19
CA ILE A 181 -0.60 -5.44 -2.53
C ILE A 181 -1.40 -4.86 -1.36
N VAL A 182 -0.86 -3.83 -0.74
CA VAL A 182 -1.53 -3.16 0.38
C VAL A 182 -2.32 -1.97 -0.13
N ASP A 183 -3.66 -2.08 -0.15
CA ASP A 183 -4.55 -0.95 -0.49
C ASP A 183 -4.81 -0.11 0.77
N THR A 184 -4.00 0.93 0.98
CA THR A 184 -4.07 1.76 2.19
C THR A 184 -5.31 2.65 2.19
N PRO A 185 -5.73 3.22 3.32
CA PRO A 185 -6.65 4.36 3.33
C PRO A 185 -6.15 5.53 2.46
N PRO A 186 -7.02 6.46 2.04
CA PRO A 186 -6.58 7.70 1.39
C PRO A 186 -6.06 8.73 2.41
N GLY A 187 -5.18 9.62 1.96
CA GLY A 187 -4.61 10.72 2.75
C GLY A 187 -3.27 10.37 3.38
N THR A 188 -2.71 11.29 4.18
CA THR A 188 -1.42 11.12 4.88
C THR A 188 -1.63 10.79 6.36
N SER A 189 -2.57 9.89 6.66
CA SER A 189 -3.00 9.61 8.04
C SER A 189 -2.06 8.62 8.77
N ASP A 190 -2.24 8.46 10.09
CA ASP A 190 -1.41 7.61 10.95
C ASP A 190 -1.34 6.14 10.50
N GLU A 191 -2.31 5.67 9.73
CA GLU A 191 -2.32 4.33 9.15
C GLU A 191 -1.12 4.10 8.20
N HIS A 192 -0.68 5.13 7.47
CA HIS A 192 0.47 5.06 6.57
C HIS A 192 1.78 4.93 7.34
N LEU A 193 1.90 5.61 8.48
CA LEU A 193 3.04 5.44 9.39
C LEU A 193 3.03 4.04 10.00
N SER A 194 1.86 3.58 10.43
CA SER A 194 1.70 2.27 11.09
C SER A 194 2.10 1.13 10.16
N ILE A 195 1.65 1.14 8.90
CA ILE A 195 2.02 0.10 7.93
C ILE A 195 3.53 0.11 7.64
N VAL A 196 4.13 1.28 7.44
CA VAL A 196 5.58 1.41 7.18
C VAL A 196 6.39 0.96 8.39
N GLN A 197 5.95 1.30 9.61
CA GLN A 197 6.60 0.87 10.84
C GLN A 197 6.52 -0.65 11.02
N TYR A 198 5.34 -1.25 10.84
CA TYR A 198 5.19 -2.70 10.98
C TYR A 198 5.92 -3.50 9.91
N LEU A 199 6.09 -2.93 8.71
CA LEU A 199 6.87 -3.53 7.63
C LEU A 199 8.36 -3.19 7.69
N SER A 200 8.83 -2.44 8.69
CA SER A 200 10.23 -1.98 8.77
C SER A 200 11.26 -3.11 8.92
N SER A 201 10.86 -4.28 9.41
CA SER A 201 11.68 -5.50 9.47
C SER A 201 11.63 -6.34 8.18
N THR A 202 10.85 -5.90 7.19
CA THR A 202 10.65 -6.59 5.92
C THR A 202 11.16 -5.74 4.76
N HIS A 203 11.52 -6.38 3.65
CA HIS A 203 11.74 -5.65 2.41
C HIS A 203 10.40 -5.23 1.79
N VAL A 204 10.26 -3.93 1.53
CA VAL A 204 9.14 -3.31 0.81
C VAL A 204 9.67 -2.71 -0.50
N ASP A 205 9.18 -3.18 -1.63
CA ASP A 205 9.65 -2.75 -2.95
C ASP A 205 9.34 -1.28 -3.20
N GLY A 206 8.17 -0.81 -2.76
CA GLY A 206 7.80 0.59 -2.80
C GLY A 206 6.30 0.84 -2.92
N ALA A 207 5.98 2.09 -3.20
CA ALA A 207 4.62 2.59 -3.32
C ALA A 207 4.26 2.97 -4.77
N VAL A 208 3.04 2.61 -5.18
CA VAL A 208 2.37 3.16 -6.37
C VAL A 208 1.38 4.21 -5.90
N ILE A 209 1.49 5.44 -6.41
CA ILE A 209 0.65 6.56 -5.98
C ILE A 209 -0.42 6.85 -7.03
N ILE A 210 -1.69 6.81 -6.63
CA ILE A 210 -2.83 7.02 -7.52
C ILE A 210 -3.36 8.44 -7.39
N THR A 211 -3.54 9.11 -8.52
CA THR A 211 -4.08 10.47 -8.61
C THR A 211 -5.11 10.60 -9.72
N THR A 212 -5.75 11.75 -9.82
CA THR A 212 -6.55 12.18 -10.97
C THR A 212 -6.02 13.53 -11.52
N PRO A 213 -6.38 13.96 -12.74
CA PRO A 213 -5.78 15.13 -13.39
C PRO A 213 -6.05 16.48 -12.68
N GLN A 214 -7.06 16.56 -11.81
CA GLN A 214 -7.45 17.81 -11.16
C GLN A 214 -6.40 18.25 -10.14
N GLU A 215 -6.10 19.55 -10.10
CA GLU A 215 -5.06 20.13 -9.23
C GLU A 215 -5.26 19.80 -7.74
N VAL A 216 -6.51 19.77 -7.27
CA VAL A 216 -6.82 19.37 -5.88
C VAL A 216 -6.34 17.95 -5.55
N SER A 217 -6.33 17.02 -6.53
CA SER A 217 -5.71 15.70 -6.36
C SER A 217 -4.21 15.79 -6.21
N LEU A 218 -3.58 16.58 -7.08
CA LEU A 218 -2.15 16.66 -7.22
C LEU A 218 -1.53 17.30 -5.97
N GLN A 219 -2.20 18.29 -5.38
CA GLN A 219 -1.76 18.90 -4.12
C GLN A 219 -1.65 17.89 -2.98
N ASP A 220 -2.62 16.98 -2.84
CA ASP A 220 -2.57 15.95 -1.80
C ASP A 220 -1.53 14.87 -2.12
N VAL A 221 -1.36 14.53 -3.39
CA VAL A 221 -0.32 13.59 -3.82
C VAL A 221 1.09 14.16 -3.61
N ARG A 222 1.31 15.47 -3.75
CA ARG A 222 2.58 16.10 -3.37
C ARG A 222 2.90 15.94 -1.89
N LYS A 223 1.88 15.94 -1.01
CA LYS A 223 2.07 15.65 0.42
C LYS A 223 2.40 14.17 0.63
N GLU A 224 1.71 13.27 -0.06
CA GLU A 224 1.96 11.82 -0.01
C GLU A 224 3.37 11.44 -0.47
N ILE A 225 3.87 12.08 -1.54
CA ILE A 225 5.24 11.88 -2.04
C ILE A 225 6.26 12.34 -0.98
N ARG A 226 6.05 13.50 -0.37
CA ARG A 226 6.93 14.00 0.71
C ARG A 226 6.90 13.10 1.93
N PHE A 227 5.73 12.55 2.26
CA PHE A 227 5.60 11.54 3.30
C PHE A 227 6.48 10.32 2.99
N CYS A 228 6.36 9.74 1.79
CA CYS A 228 7.17 8.60 1.36
C CYS A 228 8.67 8.89 1.46
N GLN A 229 9.10 10.06 0.99
CA GLN A 229 10.50 10.51 1.09
C GLN A 229 10.97 10.61 2.55
N LYS A 230 10.15 11.18 3.44
CA LYS A 230 10.48 11.37 4.87
C LYS A 230 10.64 10.04 5.59
N VAL A 231 9.78 9.06 5.28
CA VAL A 231 9.83 7.70 5.86
C VAL A 231 10.73 6.75 5.07
N LYS A 232 11.41 7.24 4.02
CA LYS A 232 12.28 6.47 3.12
C LYS A 232 11.58 5.28 2.46
N LEU A 233 10.27 5.38 2.22
CA LEU A 233 9.52 4.43 1.41
C LEU A 233 9.81 4.69 -0.06
N PRO A 234 10.36 3.72 -0.82
CA PRO A 234 10.60 3.91 -2.25
C PRO A 234 9.30 4.16 -3.01
N ILE A 235 9.35 4.99 -4.05
CA ILE A 235 8.20 5.22 -4.94
C ILE A 235 8.49 4.50 -6.25
N ILE A 236 7.61 3.56 -6.61
CA ILE A 236 7.65 2.85 -7.90
C ILE A 236 7.25 3.81 -9.01
N GLY A 237 6.19 4.58 -8.77
CA GLY A 237 5.78 5.66 -9.66
C GLY A 237 4.35 6.12 -9.39
N VAL A 238 3.88 7.04 -10.23
CA VAL A 238 2.56 7.65 -10.14
C VAL A 238 1.67 7.16 -11.29
N VAL A 239 0.40 6.91 -11.00
CA VAL A 239 -0.63 6.62 -12.00
C VAL A 239 -1.67 7.74 -11.98
N GLU A 240 -1.90 8.35 -13.13
CA GLU A 240 -3.00 9.30 -13.31
C GLU A 240 -4.24 8.55 -13.79
N ASN A 241 -5.18 8.29 -12.89
CA ASN A 241 -6.44 7.65 -13.21
C ASN A 241 -7.47 8.67 -13.72
N MET A 242 -8.49 8.18 -14.42
CA MET A 242 -9.57 8.99 -14.98
C MET A 242 -9.07 10.09 -15.95
N SER A 243 -7.99 9.82 -16.70
CA SER A 243 -7.36 10.77 -17.61
C SER A 243 -8.09 10.81 -18.97
N GLY A 244 -9.10 11.66 -19.07
CA GLY A 244 -9.92 11.75 -20.27
C GLY A 244 -10.84 10.55 -20.46
N PHE A 245 -11.56 10.52 -21.58
CA PHE A 245 -12.54 9.50 -21.93
C PHE A 245 -12.45 9.20 -23.43
N VAL A 246 -12.33 7.93 -23.79
CA VAL A 246 -12.33 7.50 -25.20
C VAL A 246 -13.71 6.97 -25.54
N CYS A 247 -14.43 7.65 -26.45
CA CYS A 247 -15.75 7.22 -26.85
C CYS A 247 -15.69 5.84 -27.53
N PRO A 248 -16.43 4.82 -27.04
CA PRO A 248 -16.38 3.48 -27.61
C PRO A 248 -16.90 3.45 -29.06
N THR A 249 -17.81 4.35 -29.41
CA THR A 249 -18.47 4.43 -30.72
C THR A 249 -17.62 5.20 -31.74
N CYS A 250 -17.26 6.45 -31.46
CA CYS A 250 -16.58 7.31 -32.44
C CYS A 250 -15.07 7.43 -32.25
N LYS A 251 -14.50 6.83 -31.19
CA LYS A 251 -13.06 6.86 -30.84
C LYS A 251 -12.46 8.24 -30.53
N ASN A 252 -13.25 9.32 -30.60
CA ASN A 252 -12.81 10.63 -30.12
C ASN A 252 -12.50 10.59 -28.62
N THR A 253 -11.49 11.36 -28.24
CA THR A 253 -11.08 11.52 -26.85
C THR A 253 -11.59 12.85 -26.31
N SER A 254 -12.28 12.80 -25.18
CA SER A 254 -12.77 13.97 -24.46
C SER A 254 -12.02 14.13 -23.14
N GLN A 255 -11.56 15.34 -22.83
CA GLN A 255 -10.96 15.65 -21.54
C GLN A 255 -12.06 16.04 -20.55
N ILE A 256 -12.59 15.05 -19.82
CA ILE A 256 -13.63 15.28 -18.79
C ILE A 256 -13.07 16.13 -17.65
N PHE A 257 -11.81 15.89 -17.29
CA PHE A 257 -11.10 16.62 -16.24
C PHE A 257 -9.81 17.20 -16.82
N PRO A 258 -9.87 18.37 -17.48
CA PRO A 258 -8.70 18.94 -18.10
C PRO A 258 -7.67 19.37 -17.04
N PRO A 259 -6.39 19.01 -17.20
CA PRO A 259 -5.35 19.48 -16.30
C PRO A 259 -5.11 20.97 -16.50
N THR A 260 -5.16 21.75 -15.43
CA THR A 260 -4.93 23.21 -15.48
C THR A 260 -3.45 23.57 -15.36
N THR A 261 -2.63 22.65 -14.85
CA THR A 261 -1.21 22.85 -14.53
C THR A 261 -0.28 21.88 -15.25
N GLY A 262 -0.79 21.03 -16.14
CA GLY A 262 -0.02 19.96 -16.80
C GLY A 262 -0.18 18.57 -16.17
N GLY A 263 -1.02 18.44 -15.13
CA GLY A 263 -1.43 17.15 -14.58
C GLY A 263 -0.32 16.43 -13.82
N ALA A 264 -0.48 15.11 -13.68
CA ALA A 264 0.51 14.24 -13.06
C ALA A 264 1.83 14.24 -13.83
N GLU A 265 1.81 14.44 -15.15
CA GLU A 265 3.02 14.45 -15.99
C GLU A 265 3.98 15.58 -15.59
N ARG A 266 3.48 16.82 -15.48
CA ARG A 266 4.31 17.92 -14.99
C ARG A 266 4.73 17.70 -13.54
N MET A 267 3.82 17.25 -12.68
CA MET A 267 4.13 16.97 -11.28
C MET A 267 5.25 15.93 -11.13
N CYS A 268 5.23 14.86 -11.93
CA CYS A 268 6.25 13.82 -11.92
C CYS A 268 7.59 14.35 -12.43
N ALA A 269 7.59 15.16 -13.49
CA ALA A 269 8.80 15.82 -13.98
C ALA A 269 9.42 16.77 -12.94
N ASP A 270 8.59 17.59 -12.27
CA ASP A 270 9.05 18.53 -11.24
C ASP A 270 9.66 17.82 -10.00
N LEU A 271 9.22 16.59 -9.73
CA LEU A 271 9.61 15.82 -8.54
C LEU A 271 10.59 14.68 -8.85
N ASP A 272 11.03 14.56 -10.10
CA ASP A 272 11.90 13.48 -10.59
C ASP A 272 11.35 12.08 -10.26
N LEU A 273 10.08 11.85 -10.60
CA LEU A 273 9.39 10.58 -10.37
C LEU A 273 8.89 9.95 -11.67
N PRO A 274 8.83 8.60 -11.75
CA PRO A 274 8.23 7.92 -12.89
C PRO A 274 6.72 8.13 -12.95
N LEU A 275 6.21 8.59 -14.10
CA LEU A 275 4.79 8.46 -14.44
C LEU A 275 4.58 7.09 -15.11
N LEU A 276 3.90 6.18 -14.42
CA LEU A 276 3.69 4.80 -14.91
C LEU A 276 2.66 4.74 -16.04
N GLY A 277 1.67 5.64 -16.03
CA GLY A 277 0.65 5.71 -17.06
C GLY A 277 -0.52 6.62 -16.71
N LYS A 278 -1.34 6.88 -17.73
CA LYS A 278 -2.55 7.70 -17.66
C LYS A 278 -3.75 6.84 -18.08
N VAL A 279 -4.54 6.38 -17.11
CA VAL A 279 -5.67 5.46 -17.33
C VAL A 279 -6.92 6.27 -17.69
N PRO A 280 -7.47 6.13 -18.91
CA PRO A 280 -8.68 6.85 -19.29
C PRO A 280 -9.92 6.30 -18.56
N LEU A 281 -10.95 7.14 -18.44
CA LEU A 281 -12.27 6.72 -18.01
C LEU A 281 -12.83 5.67 -18.96
N ASP A 282 -13.18 4.51 -18.41
CA ASP A 282 -13.94 3.48 -19.10
C ASP A 282 -15.05 2.99 -18.14
N PRO A 283 -16.34 3.20 -18.47
CA PRO A 283 -17.45 2.81 -17.60
C PRO A 283 -17.50 1.30 -17.35
N ARG A 284 -16.87 0.50 -18.22
CA ARG A 284 -16.80 -0.96 -18.07
C ARG A 284 -15.88 -1.37 -16.92
N ILE A 285 -14.93 -0.53 -16.50
CA ILE A 285 -14.11 -0.77 -15.30
C ILE A 285 -15.01 -0.87 -14.06
N ALA A 286 -15.86 0.13 -13.84
CA ALA A 286 -16.78 0.17 -12.70
C ALA A 286 -17.72 -1.03 -12.73
N ARG A 287 -18.31 -1.31 -13.90
CA ARG A 287 -19.17 -2.49 -14.10
C ARG A 287 -18.47 -3.80 -13.76
N SER A 288 -17.23 -3.99 -14.22
CA SER A 288 -16.45 -5.19 -13.92
C SER A 288 -16.19 -5.33 -12.41
N CYS A 289 -15.89 -4.23 -11.70
CA CYS A 289 -15.76 -4.26 -10.25
C CYS A 289 -17.06 -4.62 -9.54
N ASP A 290 -18.20 -4.03 -9.95
CA ASP A 290 -19.51 -4.31 -9.36
C ASP A 290 -19.96 -5.76 -9.59
N GLU A 291 -19.60 -6.34 -10.73
CA GLU A 291 -19.87 -7.75 -11.06
C GLU A 291 -18.83 -8.73 -10.51
N GLY A 292 -17.76 -8.25 -9.85
CA GLY A 292 -16.67 -9.09 -9.34
C GLY A 292 -15.83 -9.77 -10.44
N LYS A 293 -15.75 -9.17 -11.63
CA LYS A 293 -15.03 -9.69 -12.80
C LYS A 293 -13.75 -8.92 -13.09
N SER A 294 -12.78 -9.60 -13.69
CA SER A 294 -11.56 -8.96 -14.19
C SER A 294 -11.85 -8.14 -15.45
N PHE A 295 -11.77 -6.81 -15.35
CA PHE A 295 -11.86 -5.90 -16.49
C PHE A 295 -10.88 -6.24 -17.63
N LEU A 296 -9.68 -6.69 -17.26
CA LEU A 296 -8.62 -7.03 -18.22
C LEU A 296 -8.96 -8.26 -19.06
N ASN A 297 -9.77 -9.18 -18.51
CA ASN A 297 -10.23 -10.37 -19.21
C ASN A 297 -11.52 -10.07 -20.01
N GLU A 298 -12.43 -9.26 -19.46
CA GLU A 298 -13.70 -8.93 -20.10
C GLU A 298 -13.54 -8.01 -21.32
N VAL A 299 -12.57 -7.08 -21.27
CA VAL A 299 -12.40 -6.05 -22.29
C VAL A 299 -10.92 -5.79 -22.64
N PRO A 300 -10.17 -6.82 -23.08
CA PRO A 300 -8.72 -6.76 -23.26
C PRO A 300 -8.29 -5.71 -24.30
N ASP A 301 -9.11 -5.46 -25.31
CA ASP A 301 -8.81 -4.53 -26.39
C ASP A 301 -9.08 -3.06 -26.07
N SER A 302 -9.66 -2.77 -24.91
CA SER A 302 -9.96 -1.39 -24.51
C SER A 302 -8.68 -0.55 -24.34
N PRO A 303 -8.73 0.76 -24.64
CA PRO A 303 -7.59 1.65 -24.38
C PRO A 303 -7.14 1.61 -22.91
N ALA A 304 -8.08 1.53 -21.98
CA ALA A 304 -7.75 1.44 -20.55
C ALA A 304 -7.05 0.12 -20.20
N ALA A 305 -7.51 -1.03 -20.72
CA ALA A 305 -6.87 -2.33 -20.46
C ALA A 305 -5.41 -2.35 -20.94
N LYS A 306 -5.13 -1.77 -22.12
CA LYS A 306 -3.76 -1.65 -22.65
C LYS A 306 -2.86 -0.82 -21.74
N VAL A 307 -3.36 0.30 -21.23
CA VAL A 307 -2.61 1.13 -20.28
C VAL A 307 -2.39 0.38 -18.96
N TYR A 308 -3.40 -0.30 -18.43
CA TYR A 308 -3.25 -1.12 -17.22
C TYR A 308 -2.16 -2.18 -17.39
N LEU A 309 -2.17 -2.95 -18.48
CA LEU A 309 -1.16 -3.97 -18.74
C LEU A 309 0.24 -3.37 -18.86
N SER A 310 0.38 -2.20 -19.50
CA SER A 310 1.64 -1.47 -19.55
C SER A 310 2.13 -1.04 -18.16
N ILE A 311 1.24 -0.51 -17.31
CA ILE A 311 1.59 -0.13 -15.93
C ILE A 311 2.03 -1.35 -15.12
N VAL A 312 1.30 -2.45 -15.24
CA VAL A 312 1.60 -3.72 -14.56
C VAL A 312 2.98 -4.22 -14.97
N GLN A 313 3.31 -4.15 -16.27
CA GLN A 313 4.63 -4.55 -16.75
C GLN A 313 5.74 -3.66 -16.16
N SER A 314 5.56 -2.34 -16.15
CA SER A 314 6.53 -1.42 -15.52
C SER A 314 6.75 -1.73 -14.03
N ILE A 315 5.70 -2.10 -13.30
CA ILE A 315 5.79 -2.52 -11.90
C ILE A 315 6.56 -3.84 -11.77
N LYS A 316 6.26 -4.84 -12.62
CA LYS A 316 6.99 -6.12 -12.64
C LYS A 316 8.48 -5.91 -12.91
N ASP A 317 8.82 -5.05 -13.86
CA ASP A 317 10.20 -4.76 -14.25
C ASP A 317 10.94 -4.05 -13.10
N TYR A 318 10.30 -3.08 -12.43
CA TYR A 318 10.86 -2.40 -11.27
C TYR A 318 11.19 -3.37 -10.13
N CYS A 319 10.23 -4.24 -9.77
CA CYS A 319 10.41 -5.26 -8.75
C CYS A 319 11.53 -6.26 -9.11
N SER A 320 11.63 -6.65 -10.39
CA SER A 320 12.64 -7.60 -10.84
C SER A 320 14.06 -7.01 -10.81
N ASN A 321 14.21 -5.74 -11.20
CA ASN A 321 15.51 -5.06 -11.26
C ASN A 321 16.10 -4.79 -9.87
N ARG A 322 15.27 -4.52 -8.86
CA ARG A 322 15.73 -4.33 -7.48
C ARG A 322 16.35 -5.58 -6.88
N VAL A 323 15.76 -6.75 -7.14
CA VAL A 323 16.31 -8.03 -6.69
C VAL A 323 17.73 -8.23 -7.22
N THR A 324 18.00 -7.83 -8.47
CA THR A 324 19.34 -7.93 -9.06
C THR A 324 20.36 -6.93 -8.50
N GLU A 325 19.94 -5.74 -8.06
CA GLU A 325 20.84 -4.74 -7.46
C GLU A 325 21.24 -5.12 -6.02
N GLU A 326 20.29 -5.63 -5.23
CA GLU A 326 20.56 -6.12 -3.87
C GLU A 326 21.48 -7.35 -3.89
N GLN A 327 21.28 -8.28 -4.83
CA GLN A 327 22.17 -9.45 -5.01
C GLN A 327 23.59 -9.10 -5.47
N ARG A 328 23.80 -7.93 -6.08
CA ARG A 328 25.15 -7.44 -6.46
C ARG A 328 25.84 -6.68 -5.34
N SER A 329 25.09 -6.23 -4.34
CA SER A 329 25.58 -5.39 -3.24
C SER A 329 25.84 -6.19 -1.95
N ALA A 330 25.46 -7.47 -1.91
CA ALA A 330 25.69 -8.44 -0.84
C ALA A 330 26.87 -9.38 -1.19
#